data_AF-A0A496DWI3-F1
#
_entry.id   AF-A0A496DWI3-F1
#
_cell.length_a   1.000
_cell.length_b   1.000
_cell.length_c   1.000
_cell.angle_alpha   90.00
_cell.angle_beta   90.00
_cell.angle_gamma   90.00
#
_symmetry.space_group_name_H-M   'P 1'
#
loop_
_entity.id
_entity.type
_entity.pdbx_description
1 polymer ?
#
loop_
_entity_poly.entity_id
_entity_poly.type
_entity_poly.pdbx_seq_one_letter_code
_entity_poly.pdbx_strand_id
1 'polypeptide(L)'
;MSGITLRIDKGKSPVFTEIMSLLQAFPGLKECKRLYSVRLTEEDVFRFRSELERIMQLLPHLSEKEWFEIPRYGTDEWANWMIDLHQKRRL
;
A
#
# COMPACT_ATOMS: atom_id res chain seq x y z
N MET A 1 -4.36 -15.61 20.49
CA MET A 1 -4.52 -14.14 20.40
C MET A 1 -5.11 -13.80 19.06
N SER A 2 -6.31 -13.23 19.05
CA SER A 2 -7.01 -12.76 17.85
C SER A 2 -6.36 -11.47 17.35
N GLY A 3 -6.53 -11.13 16.08
CA GLY A 3 -5.99 -9.89 15.51
C GLY A 3 -6.18 -9.80 14.00
N ILE A 4 -5.91 -8.62 13.45
CA ILE A 4 -6.02 -8.35 12.01
C ILE A 4 -4.64 -8.05 11.42
N THR A 5 -4.50 -8.31 10.13
CA THR A 5 -3.30 -7.89 9.38
C THR A 5 -3.74 -6.90 8.31
N LEU A 6 -3.18 -5.70 8.38
CA LEU A 6 -3.33 -4.68 7.35
C LEU A 6 -2.19 -4.79 6.36
N ARG A 7 -2.55 -4.83 5.07
CA ARG A 7 -1.62 -4.85 3.94
C ARG A 7 -2.04 -3.79 2.94
N ILE A 8 -1.14 -2.86 2.67
CA ILE A 8 -1.37 -1.76 1.72
C ILE A 8 -0.25 -1.82 0.68
N ASP A 9 -0.62 -2.02 -0.59
CA ASP A 9 0.34 -1.98 -1.69
C ASP A 9 0.94 -0.58 -1.84
N LYS A 10 2.22 -0.51 -2.22
CA LYS A 10 2.92 0.76 -2.42
C LYS A 10 2.31 1.49 -3.61
N GLY A 11 1.93 2.74 -3.40
CA GLY A 11 1.41 3.62 -4.44
C GLY A 11 2.08 4.99 -4.42
N LYS A 12 1.61 5.87 -5.31
CA LYS A 12 2.01 7.29 -5.35
C LYS A 12 0.83 8.24 -5.21
N SER A 13 -0.37 7.72 -4.98
CA SER A 13 -1.55 8.57 -4.86
C SER A 13 -1.55 9.40 -3.58
N PRO A 14 -2.22 10.56 -3.59
CA PRO A 14 -2.45 11.32 -2.37
C PRO A 14 -3.13 10.48 -1.28
N VAL A 15 -4.06 9.60 -1.68
CA VAL A 15 -4.74 8.65 -0.78
C VAL A 15 -3.76 7.68 -0.15
N PHE A 16 -2.82 7.14 -0.93
CA PHE A 16 -1.75 6.29 -0.42
C PHE A 16 -0.89 7.05 0.60
N THR A 17 -0.47 8.29 0.30
CA THR A 17 0.33 9.09 1.23
C THR A 17 -0.41 9.35 2.55
N GLU A 18 -1.71 9.62 2.50
CA GLU A 18 -2.53 9.80 3.70
C GLU A 18 -2.63 8.51 4.51
N ILE A 19 -2.93 7.37 3.88
CA ILE A 19 -2.95 6.05 4.55
C ILE A 19 -1.59 5.76 5.17
N MET A 20 -0.50 6.08 4.48
CA MET A 20 0.85 5.83 4.97
C MET A 20 1.18 6.69 6.20
N SER A 21 0.71 7.94 6.25
CA SER A 21 0.84 8.79 7.44
C SER A 21 0.15 8.19 8.68
N LEU A 22 -1.01 7.55 8.49
CA LEU A 22 -1.76 6.90 9.57
C LEU A 22 -1.07 5.59 10.02
N LEU A 23 -0.58 4.79 9.07
CA LEU A 23 0.12 3.54 9.35
C LEU A 23 1.40 3.73 10.17
N GLN A 24 2.05 4.89 10.08
CA GLN A 24 3.25 5.19 10.89
C GLN A 24 2.98 5.20 12.39
N ALA A 25 1.74 5.40 12.83
CA ALA A 25 1.36 5.33 14.24
C ALA A 25 1.34 3.88 14.77
N PHE A 26 1.25 2.88 13.88
CA PHE A 26 1.07 1.49 14.30
C PHE A 26 2.39 0.82 14.68
N PRO A 27 2.46 0.17 15.86
CA PRO A 27 3.66 -0.53 16.27
C PRO A 27 3.92 -1.72 15.34
N GLY A 28 5.17 -1.90 14.94
CA GLY A 28 5.57 -3.06 14.13
C GLY A 28 5.16 -2.97 12.66
N LEU A 29 4.95 -1.76 12.13
CA LEU A 29 4.86 -1.53 10.69
C LEU A 29 6.10 -2.10 9.98
N LYS A 30 5.86 -3.00 9.02
CA LYS A 30 6.91 -3.62 8.19
C LYS A 30 6.79 -3.13 6.77
N GLU A 31 7.92 -2.65 6.25
CA GLU A 31 8.06 -2.36 4.83
C GLU A 31 8.52 -3.62 4.08
N CYS A 32 7.76 -4.02 3.06
CA CYS A 32 8.12 -5.09 2.14
C CYS A 32 8.39 -4.50 0.75
N LYS A 33 8.88 -5.33 -0.19
CA LYS A 33 9.26 -4.89 -1.54
C LYS A 33 8.11 -4.19 -2.29
N ARG A 34 6.87 -4.67 -2.14
CA ARG A 34 5.69 -4.18 -2.88
C ARG A 34 4.57 -3.60 -2.01
N LEU A 35 4.64 -3.79 -0.69
CA LEU A 35 3.56 -3.42 0.22
C LEU A 35 4.12 -3.02 1.58
N TYR A 36 3.29 -2.36 2.38
CA TYR A 36 3.45 -2.22 3.82
C TYR A 36 2.52 -3.20 4.52
N SER A 37 3.03 -3.85 5.57
CA SER A 37 2.28 -4.83 6.35
C SER A 37 2.40 -4.54 7.83
N VAL A 38 1.29 -4.62 8.54
CA VAL A 38 1.27 -4.50 10.00
C VAL A 38 0.27 -5.48 10.58
N ARG A 39 0.64 -6.12 11.69
CA ARG A 39 -0.23 -7.03 12.42
C ARG A 39 -0.68 -6.31 13.68
N LEU A 40 -1.98 -6.12 13.81
CA LEU A 40 -2.61 -5.49 14.96
C LEU A 40 -3.22 -6.57 15.84
N THR A 41 -2.91 -6.51 17.13
CA THR A 41 -3.62 -7.30 18.14
C THR A 41 -5.00 -6.70 18.40
N GLU A 42 -5.83 -7.41 19.16
CA GLU A 42 -7.14 -6.91 19.57
C GLU A 42 -7.03 -5.59 20.36
N GLU A 43 -6.05 -5.47 21.25
CA GLU A 43 -5.76 -4.23 22.00
C GLU A 43 -5.37 -3.08 21.07
N ASP A 44 -4.55 -3.35 20.05
CA ASP A 44 -4.16 -2.35 19.06
C ASP A 44 -5.37 -1.84 18.26
N VAL A 45 -6.33 -2.72 17.95
CA VAL A 45 -7.56 -2.33 17.23
C VAL A 45 -8.37 -1.32 18.04
N PHE A 46 -8.48 -1.50 19.36
CA PHE A 46 -9.15 -0.52 20.22
C PHE A 46 -8.33 0.76 20.39
N ARG A 47 -7.01 0.64 20.52
CA ARG A 47 -6.10 1.78 20.72
C ARG A 47 -6.05 2.71 19.52
N PHE A 48 -6.02 2.14 18.31
CA PHE A 48 -5.87 2.87 17.05
C PHE A 48 -7.17 2.95 16.25
N ARG A 49 -8.31 2.93 16.94
CA ARG A 49 -9.62 2.87 16.32
C ARG A 49 -9.86 4.02 15.34
N SER A 50 -9.48 5.24 15.69
CA SER A 50 -9.64 6.44 14.85
C SER A 50 -8.88 6.33 13.53
N GLU A 51 -7.63 5.88 13.59
CA GLU A 51 -6.74 5.68 12.45
C GLU A 51 -7.27 4.56 11.57
N LEU A 52 -7.74 3.46 12.17
CA LEU A 52 -8.36 2.35 11.46
C LEU A 52 -9.64 2.77 10.74
N GLU A 53 -10.54 3.51 11.40
CA GLU A 53 -11.75 4.03 10.79
C GLU A 53 -11.42 4.94 9.61
N ARG A 54 -10.40 5.81 9.74
CA ARG A 54 -9.95 6.68 8.64
C ARG A 54 -9.34 5.87 7.49
N ILE A 55 -8.49 4.89 7.78
CA ILE A 55 -7.93 3.99 6.75
C ILE A 55 -9.06 3.27 6.01
N MET A 56 -10.07 2.74 6.73
CA MET A 56 -11.22 2.06 6.11
C MET A 56 -12.03 2.99 5.19
N GLN A 57 -12.11 4.28 5.50
CA GLN A 57 -12.73 5.28 4.61
C GLN A 57 -11.88 5.59 3.38
N LEU A 58 -10.56 5.53 3.50
CA LEU A 58 -9.62 5.81 2.40
C LEU A 58 -9.42 4.60 1.47
N LEU A 59 -9.60 3.37 1.96
CA LEU A 59 -9.42 2.14 1.18
C LEU A 59 -10.23 2.11 -0.15
N PRO A 60 -11.51 2.51 -0.20
CA PRO A 60 -12.26 2.55 -1.46
C PRO A 60 -11.73 3.58 -2.47
N HIS A 61 -10.98 4.58 -2.01
CA HIS A 61 -10.41 5.64 -2.83
C HIS A 61 -9.01 5.32 -3.34
N LEU A 62 -8.38 4.25 -2.85
CA LEU A 62 -7.20 3.65 -3.49
C LEU A 62 -7.65 3.04 -4.82
N SER A 63 -7.64 3.84 -5.89
CA SER A 63 -8.02 3.35 -7.20
C SER A 63 -6.89 2.54 -7.83
N GLU A 64 -7.23 1.42 -8.50
CA GLU A 64 -6.25 0.60 -9.25
C GLU A 64 -5.44 1.41 -10.28
N LYS A 65 -6.01 2.51 -10.79
CA LYS A 65 -5.32 3.41 -11.74
C LYS A 65 -4.11 4.11 -11.14
N GLU A 66 -4.00 4.17 -9.81
CA GLU A 66 -2.90 4.80 -9.10
C GLU A 66 -1.87 3.80 -8.55
N TRP A 67 -2.17 2.49 -8.64
CA TRP A 67 -1.30 1.42 -8.20
C TRP A 67 -0.23 1.09 -9.25
N PHE A 68 -0.49 1.48 -10.51
CA PHE A 68 0.43 1.29 -11.62
C PHE A 68 0.51 2.58 -12.44
N GLU A 69 1.65 3.28 -12.37
CA GLU A 69 2.05 4.22 -13.42
C GLU A 69 2.40 3.40 -14.67
N ILE A 70 1.38 2.94 -15.39
CA ILE A 70 1.57 2.25 -16.68
C ILE A 70 1.77 3.35 -17.72
N PRO A 71 2.95 3.48 -18.34
CA PRO A 71 3.15 4.48 -19.38
C PRO A 71 2.24 4.19 -20.57
N ARG A 72 1.97 5.20 -21.40
CA ARG A 72 1.05 5.04 -22.54
C ARG A 72 1.57 3.97 -23.49
N TYR A 73 0.71 3.01 -23.83
CA TYR A 73 1.06 1.91 -24.74
C TYR A 73 1.65 2.44 -26.07
N GLY A 74 2.75 1.84 -26.51
CA GLY A 74 3.46 2.23 -27.73
C GLY A 74 4.47 3.37 -27.56
N THR A 75 4.75 3.81 -26.33
CA THR A 75 5.83 4.76 -26.03
C THR A 75 7.12 4.04 -25.61
N ASP A 76 8.26 4.72 -25.73
CA ASP A 76 9.55 4.21 -25.24
C ASP A 76 9.53 3.96 -23.72
N GLU A 77 8.80 4.81 -22.97
CA GLU A 77 8.57 4.64 -21.53
C GLU A 77 7.82 3.34 -21.24
N TRP A 78 6.82 2.99 -22.05
CA TRP A 78 6.08 1.73 -21.92
C TRP A 78 6.98 0.53 -22.21
N ALA A 79 7.83 0.61 -23.24
CA ALA A 79 8.79 -0.45 -23.57
C ALA A 79 9.80 -0.67 -22.43
N ASN A 80 10.36 0.41 -21.88
CA ASN A 80 11.28 0.35 -20.74
C ASN A 80 10.58 -0.21 -19.48
N TRP A 81 9.34 0.19 -19.20
CA TRP A 81 8.55 -0.34 -18.09
C TRP A 81 8.29 -1.85 -18.23
N MET A 82 7.98 -2.32 -19.44
CA MET A 82 7.81 -3.75 -19.74
C MET A 82 9.10 -4.54 -19.54
N ILE A 83 10.24 -4.01 -20.00
CA ILE A 83 11.56 -4.63 -19.80
C ILE A 83 11.86 -4.76 -18.30
N ASP A 84 11.70 -3.68 -17.53
CA ASP A 84 11.88 -3.66 -16.08
C ASP A 84 10.97 -4.66 -15.35
N LEU A 85 9.71 -4.77 -15.79
CA LEU A 85 8.75 -5.72 -15.23
C LEU A 85 9.21 -7.17 -15.43
N HIS A 86 9.72 -7.49 -16.62
CA HIS A 86 10.23 -8.83 -16.93
C HIS A 86 11.55 -9.15 -16.23
N GLN A 87 12.43 -8.15 -16.05
CA GLN A 87 13.69 -8.32 -15.31
C GLN A 87 13.45 -8.51 -13.80
N LYS A 88 12.52 -7.75 -13.21
CA LYS A 88 12.16 -7.88 -11.77
C LYS A 88 11.47 -9.20 -11.41
N ARG A 89 10.95 -9.96 -12.38
CA ARG A 89 10.36 -11.31 -12.18
C ARG A 89 11.41 -12.44 -12.20
N ARG A 90 12.65 -12.17 -12.60
CA ARG A 90 13.75 -13.15 -12.64
C ARG A 90 14.61 -13.20 -11.37
N LEU A 91 14.34 -12.34 -10.39
CA LEU A 91 14.98 -12.30 -9.05
C LEU A 91 13.96 -12.59 -7.96
#